data_AF-A0A1V4DV57-F1
#
_entry.id   AF-A0A1V4DV57-F1
#
_cell.length_a   1.000
_cell.length_b   1.000
_cell.length_c   1.000
_cell.angle_alpha   90.00
_cell.angle_beta   90.00
_cell.angle_gamma   90.00
#
_symmetry.space_group_name_H-M   'P 1'
#
loop_
_entity.id
_entity.type
_entity.pdbx_description
1 polymer ?
#
loop_
_entity_poly.entity_id
_entity_poly.type
_entity_poly.pdbx_seq_one_letter_code
_entity_poly.pdbx_strand_id
1 'polypeptide(L)'
;MNEANRFETYDEHEGQDDGKDREKDEHQDAWKDSEPPEGHAPHEAPTDTPTGPGDRGGPGGPTDDGSPGPAQNPDRPPRIPLPRASVEDTGQPLPSLEELPKPPLVLEHPVLKSLLGAWALAACSPEETAAVEDHLGGCGACADEALRLREAVGLLHPPESLDLDPGLRTRVLEGCLDRRPPRIPVPEWAAPYDAETARLDALLRDMGDAEWHAPVRLRWFEADTATSRRTTVAGVIAHLLTVDGLVALALGLGDPLGEVTAQSPTPAARTEAYWRGSHFPPTRSVRAPWREQSHDLVRTVSFTGGGAGKLSVPYGDFELPLHDAMLDRAFECWVHAEDIAEAVDYPYEPPSPRHLNRMIDLAARMLPTAVAVRRQHGLASPVHGRHLVTAGEPGRTLRLEIEGLGGGEWLIPLDSPAAVGSAEHEVAHVALDGVEFCQLAAGHVSPEEAAAGQVGDREAIRDVLFAAASLSRM
;
A
#
# COMPACT_ATOMS: atom_id res chain seq x y z
N MET A 1 20.92 -68.13 16.36
CA MET A 1 22.01 -67.66 17.24
C MET A 1 21.69 -66.20 17.53
N ASN A 2 20.75 -65.90 18.44
CA ASN A 2 20.87 -65.73 19.91
C ASN A 2 21.89 -64.62 20.24
N GLU A 3 21.61 -63.50 20.92
CA GLU A 3 20.68 -63.11 22.02
C GLU A 3 20.32 -61.60 21.91
N ALA A 4 19.07 -61.13 22.11
CA ALA A 4 18.35 -60.75 23.36
C ALA A 4 19.01 -59.53 24.09
N ASN A 5 18.32 -58.45 24.53
CA ASN A 5 17.04 -58.31 25.24
C ASN A 5 16.64 -56.80 25.27
N ARG A 6 15.45 -56.35 24.82
CA ARG A 6 14.19 -56.05 25.55
C ARG A 6 14.27 -55.01 26.69
N PHE A 7 13.50 -53.93 26.57
CA PHE A 7 13.07 -53.08 27.69
C PHE A 7 11.54 -52.88 27.58
N GLU A 8 10.83 -53.19 28.65
CA GLU A 8 9.38 -53.07 28.82
C GLU A 8 9.02 -51.98 29.85
N THR A 9 7.76 -51.57 29.76
CA THR A 9 7.01 -50.46 30.36
C THR A 9 6.39 -50.75 31.76
N TYR A 10 5.71 -49.72 32.32
CA TYR A 10 4.73 -49.69 33.44
C TYR A 10 5.31 -49.58 34.88
N ASP A 11 4.71 -48.92 35.88
CA ASP A 11 3.41 -48.21 36.05
C ASP A 11 3.42 -47.29 37.29
N GLU A 12 2.33 -46.54 37.44
CA GLU A 12 1.79 -45.68 38.50
C GLU A 12 1.92 -46.10 39.98
N HIS A 13 1.80 -45.12 40.89
CA HIS A 13 1.12 -45.29 42.18
C HIS A 13 0.59 -43.96 42.77
N GLU A 14 -0.72 -43.96 43.05
CA GLU A 14 -1.51 -42.94 43.77
C GLU A 14 -1.30 -42.94 45.30
N GLY A 15 -1.72 -41.85 45.95
CA GLY A 15 -1.95 -41.75 47.41
C GLY A 15 -2.76 -40.50 47.84
N GLN A 16 -4.06 -40.70 48.08
CA GLN A 16 -5.05 -39.93 48.89
C GLN A 16 -4.58 -39.74 50.37
N ASP A 17 -5.09 -38.91 51.29
CA ASP A 17 -6.29 -38.07 51.58
C ASP A 17 -5.84 -37.14 52.77
N ASP A 18 -6.34 -35.94 53.10
CA ASP A 18 -7.57 -35.65 53.88
C ASP A 18 -7.60 -34.13 54.22
N GLY A 19 -8.79 -33.51 54.21
CA GLY A 19 -8.99 -32.06 54.40
C GLY A 19 -9.24 -31.55 55.83
N LYS A 20 -9.33 -30.21 55.97
CA LYS A 20 -10.31 -29.49 56.82
C LYS A 20 -10.30 -27.96 56.65
N ASP A 21 -11.52 -27.44 56.63
CA ASP A 21 -12.05 -26.07 56.61
C ASP A 21 -11.39 -25.01 57.52
N ARG A 22 -11.40 -23.73 57.06
CA ARG A 22 -12.07 -22.59 57.76
C ARG A 22 -12.00 -21.24 57.00
N GLU A 23 -13.20 -20.70 56.74
CA GLU A 23 -13.71 -19.31 56.89
C GLU A 23 -12.80 -18.10 56.57
N LYS A 24 -13.15 -17.32 55.53
CA LYS A 24 -13.86 -16.01 55.55
C LYS A 24 -13.09 -14.88 56.23
N ASP A 25 -12.74 -13.85 55.46
CA ASP A 25 -13.04 -12.46 55.84
C ASP A 25 -13.11 -11.56 54.59
N GLU A 26 -14.26 -10.90 54.48
CA GLU A 26 -14.58 -9.81 53.57
C GLU A 26 -14.01 -8.51 54.15
N HIS A 27 -13.44 -7.64 53.32
CA HIS A 27 -13.41 -6.21 53.63
C HIS A 27 -13.63 -5.39 52.36
N GLN A 28 -14.85 -4.87 52.28
CA GLN A 28 -15.25 -3.73 51.47
C GLN A 28 -14.62 -2.47 52.08
N ASP A 29 -14.17 -1.54 51.24
CA ASP A 29 -14.10 -0.13 51.65
C ASP A 29 -14.50 0.79 50.50
N ALA A 30 -15.27 1.80 50.88
CA ALA A 30 -16.13 2.62 50.06
C ALA A 30 -15.39 3.79 49.40
N TRP A 31 -15.70 4.05 48.14
CA TRP A 31 -15.40 5.31 47.47
C TRP A 31 -16.62 6.23 47.58
N LYS A 32 -16.46 7.36 48.27
CA LYS A 32 -17.44 8.45 48.36
C LYS A 32 -17.06 9.59 47.43
N ASP A 33 -18.09 10.17 46.85
CA ASP A 33 -18.15 11.40 46.07
C ASP A 33 -17.31 12.57 46.63
N SER A 34 -16.75 13.38 45.74
CA SER A 34 -16.51 14.82 45.97
C SER A 34 -16.36 15.57 44.64
N GLU A 35 -17.35 16.41 44.35
CA GLU A 35 -17.38 17.44 43.30
C GLU A 35 -16.49 18.67 43.65
N PRO A 36 -16.27 19.62 42.70
CA PRO A 36 -15.11 20.53 42.69
C PRO A 36 -15.41 21.91 43.29
N PRO A 37 -14.42 22.82 43.40
CA PRO A 37 -14.71 24.23 43.61
C PRO A 37 -14.29 25.12 42.43
N GLU A 38 -15.25 25.91 41.94
CA GLU A 38 -15.05 27.20 41.30
C GLU A 38 -14.72 28.27 42.37
N GLY A 39 -13.98 29.33 42.00
CA GLY A 39 -13.89 30.52 42.85
C GLY A 39 -12.82 31.56 42.50
N HIS A 40 -13.21 32.52 41.64
CA HIS A 40 -12.97 33.97 41.73
C HIS A 40 -11.54 34.58 41.82
N ALA A 41 -11.22 35.39 40.79
CA ALA A 41 -10.32 36.57 40.82
C ALA A 41 -10.94 37.71 41.70
N PRO A 42 -10.32 38.90 42.00
CA PRO A 42 -9.65 39.80 41.02
C PRO A 42 -8.62 40.91 41.51
N HIS A 43 -8.12 41.73 40.55
CA HIS A 43 -7.61 43.14 40.61
C HIS A 43 -6.37 43.50 41.49
N GLU A 44 -5.45 44.46 41.25
CA GLU A 44 -5.14 45.46 40.20
C GLU A 44 -3.78 46.18 40.50
N ALA A 45 -3.03 46.56 39.44
CA ALA A 45 -2.25 47.82 39.25
C ALA A 45 -1.01 48.20 40.15
N PRO A 46 -0.25 49.30 39.88
CA PRO A 46 0.35 49.85 38.63
C PRO A 46 1.82 50.37 38.80
N THR A 47 2.45 50.92 37.74
CA THR A 47 3.38 52.10 37.65
C THR A 47 4.07 52.08 36.26
N ASP A 48 4.54 53.12 35.56
CA ASP A 48 4.55 54.59 35.65
C ASP A 48 4.96 55.15 34.26
N THR A 49 4.49 56.35 33.91
CA THR A 49 4.85 57.22 32.76
C THR A 49 6.17 58.02 33.01
N PRO A 50 6.58 59.09 32.26
CA PRO A 50 6.55 59.51 30.83
C PRO A 50 7.93 60.05 30.31
N THR A 51 8.08 60.46 29.03
CA THR A 51 8.76 61.72 28.56
C THR A 51 8.91 61.84 27.02
N GLY A 52 8.64 63.04 26.45
CA GLY A 52 9.18 63.56 25.16
C GLY A 52 10.33 64.56 25.43
N PRO A 53 10.79 65.48 24.51
CA PRO A 53 10.32 65.84 23.14
C PRO A 53 11.44 66.20 22.07
N GLY A 54 11.04 66.63 20.85
CA GLY A 54 11.78 67.49 19.88
C GLY A 54 12.72 66.81 18.85
N ASP A 55 13.02 67.28 17.62
CA ASP A 55 12.77 68.51 16.86
C ASP A 55 13.25 68.33 15.37
N ARG A 56 12.67 69.12 14.43
CA ARG A 56 13.18 69.68 13.14
C ARG A 56 13.63 68.86 11.88
N GLY A 57 13.03 69.24 10.73
CA GLY A 57 13.70 69.33 9.40
C GLY A 57 12.77 69.30 8.15
N GLY A 58 12.47 70.45 7.51
CA GLY A 58 11.77 70.58 6.19
C GLY A 58 12.72 70.57 4.97
N PRO A 59 12.41 71.13 3.75
CA PRO A 59 11.19 71.83 3.28
C PRO A 59 10.70 71.57 1.80
N GLY A 60 9.50 72.10 1.45
CA GLY A 60 9.06 72.66 0.13
C GLY A 60 8.37 71.70 -0.86
N GLY A 61 7.18 71.90 -1.45
CA GLY A 61 6.18 72.99 -1.69
C GLY A 61 5.47 72.66 -3.04
N PRO A 62 4.42 73.35 -3.56
CA PRO A 62 3.44 74.26 -2.97
C PRO A 62 1.99 73.70 -3.01
N THR A 63 1.15 74.30 -2.16
CA THR A 63 -0.30 74.24 -2.10
C THR A 63 -0.93 75.32 -2.99
N ASP A 64 -2.14 75.08 -3.51
CA ASP A 64 -3.12 76.15 -3.71
C ASP A 64 -4.53 75.68 -3.34
N ASP A 65 -5.31 76.63 -2.82
CA ASP A 65 -6.31 76.51 -1.75
C ASP A 65 -7.72 76.04 -2.17
N GLY A 66 -8.43 75.41 -1.22
CA GLY A 66 -9.88 75.20 -1.28
C GLY A 66 -10.46 74.28 -0.19
N SER A 67 -10.72 74.81 1.01
CA SER A 67 -11.46 74.12 2.10
C SER A 67 -12.97 73.93 1.75
N PRO A 68 -13.80 73.26 2.57
CA PRO A 68 -13.78 71.87 3.02
C PRO A 68 -15.12 71.14 2.69
N GLY A 69 -15.08 69.89 2.22
CA GLY A 69 -16.28 69.05 2.00
C GLY A 69 -16.37 67.91 3.02
N PRO A 70 -17.57 67.55 3.53
CA PRO A 70 -17.71 66.66 4.68
C PRO A 70 -17.29 65.23 4.34
N ALA A 71 -16.64 64.58 5.31
CA ALA A 71 -16.28 63.17 5.26
C ALA A 71 -17.50 62.30 4.92
N GLN A 72 -17.42 61.59 3.79
CA GLN A 72 -18.40 60.56 3.44
C GLN A 72 -18.07 59.28 4.20
N ASN A 73 -19.08 58.80 4.91
CA ASN A 73 -19.11 57.58 5.69
C ASN A 73 -18.82 56.35 4.79
N PRO A 74 -17.86 55.45 5.11
CA PRO A 74 -17.44 54.36 4.22
C PRO A 74 -18.48 53.23 4.01
N ASP A 75 -19.61 53.26 4.72
CA ASP A 75 -20.64 52.19 4.69
C ASP A 75 -21.94 52.54 3.93
N ARG A 76 -21.89 53.43 2.93
CA ARG A 76 -23.06 53.70 2.07
C ARG A 76 -22.84 53.20 0.63
N PRO A 77 -23.68 52.27 0.12
CA PRO A 77 -23.56 51.85 -1.28
C PRO A 77 -23.89 53.01 -2.22
N PRO A 78 -23.19 53.12 -3.38
CA PRO A 78 -23.38 54.22 -4.31
C PRO A 78 -24.80 54.23 -4.89
N ARG A 79 -25.39 55.42 -5.02
CA ARG A 79 -26.77 55.63 -5.53
C ARG A 79 -26.93 55.38 -7.04
N ILE A 80 -25.85 55.10 -7.77
CA ILE A 80 -25.88 54.73 -9.19
C ILE A 80 -25.14 53.39 -9.31
N PRO A 81 -25.78 52.31 -9.81
CA PRO A 81 -25.11 51.04 -10.05
C PRO A 81 -23.95 51.26 -11.03
N LEU A 82 -22.76 50.75 -10.69
CA LEU A 82 -21.65 50.72 -11.63
C LEU A 82 -22.03 49.90 -12.86
N PRO A 83 -21.59 50.27 -14.08
CA PRO A 83 -21.81 49.46 -15.27
C PRO A 83 -21.33 48.03 -15.01
N ARG A 84 -22.17 47.03 -15.33
CA ARG A 84 -21.75 45.63 -15.26
C ARG A 84 -20.51 45.47 -16.14
N ALA A 85 -19.42 44.94 -15.58
CA ALA A 85 -18.27 44.55 -16.39
C ALA A 85 -18.74 43.52 -17.44
N SER A 86 -18.38 43.73 -18.70
CA SER A 86 -18.67 42.78 -19.76
C SER A 86 -17.97 41.46 -19.43
N VAL A 87 -18.62 40.33 -19.73
CA VAL A 87 -18.06 38.98 -19.51
C VAL A 87 -16.70 38.83 -20.21
N GLU A 88 -16.50 39.57 -21.30
CA GLU A 88 -15.26 39.66 -22.09
C GLU A 88 -14.06 40.24 -21.32
N ASP A 89 -14.27 41.04 -20.27
CA ASP A 89 -13.19 41.68 -19.48
C ASP A 89 -12.70 40.82 -18.29
N THR A 90 -13.32 39.67 -18.04
CA THR A 90 -13.01 38.83 -16.86
C THR A 90 -11.84 37.86 -17.07
N GLY A 91 -11.30 37.77 -18.29
CA GLY A 91 -10.22 36.86 -18.63
C GLY A 91 -10.58 35.37 -18.53
N GLN A 92 -11.86 35.05 -18.29
CA GLN A 92 -12.37 33.68 -18.34
C GLN A 92 -12.75 33.33 -19.78
N PRO A 93 -12.45 32.11 -20.25
CA PRO A 93 -12.88 31.67 -21.57
C PRO A 93 -14.40 31.76 -21.66
N LEU A 94 -14.90 32.29 -22.78
CA LEU A 94 -16.33 32.28 -23.08
C LEU A 94 -16.82 30.83 -23.01
N PRO A 95 -17.97 30.55 -22.37
CA PRO A 95 -18.53 29.21 -22.36
C PRO A 95 -18.71 28.75 -23.81
N SER A 96 -18.31 27.51 -24.07
CA SER A 96 -18.46 26.92 -25.39
C SER A 96 -19.94 26.91 -25.78
N LEU A 97 -20.26 26.94 -27.08
CA LEU A 97 -21.66 26.88 -27.55
C LEU A 97 -22.40 25.60 -27.08
N GLU A 98 -21.66 24.60 -26.59
CA GLU A 98 -22.15 23.36 -25.99
C GLU A 98 -22.59 23.53 -24.51
N GLU A 99 -22.12 24.57 -23.80
CA GLU A 99 -22.45 24.88 -22.40
C GLU A 99 -23.66 25.82 -22.26
N LEU A 100 -24.17 26.36 -23.37
CA LEU A 100 -25.42 27.13 -23.35
C LEU A 100 -26.61 26.16 -23.26
N PRO A 101 -27.61 26.42 -22.39
CA PRO A 101 -28.82 25.62 -22.37
C PRO A 101 -29.49 25.69 -23.74
N LYS A 102 -29.44 24.59 -24.50
CA LYS A 102 -30.14 24.47 -25.77
C LYS A 102 -31.64 24.66 -25.48
N PRO A 103 -32.37 25.48 -26.28
CA PRO A 103 -33.80 25.63 -26.09
C PRO A 103 -34.49 24.26 -26.17
N PRO A 104 -35.52 24.01 -25.36
CA PRO A 104 -36.20 22.72 -25.36
C PRO A 104 -36.72 22.41 -26.77
N LEU A 105 -36.51 21.17 -27.20
CA LEU A 105 -36.97 20.70 -28.50
C LEU A 105 -38.50 20.62 -28.46
N VAL A 106 -39.18 21.65 -28.98
CA VAL A 106 -40.64 21.68 -29.06
C VAL A 106 -41.08 20.96 -30.33
N LEU A 107 -41.63 19.75 -30.16
CA LEU A 107 -42.18 18.95 -31.25
C LEU A 107 -43.70 18.93 -31.16
N GLU A 108 -44.35 18.90 -32.31
CA GLU A 108 -45.81 18.73 -32.40
C GLU A 108 -46.22 17.34 -31.90
N HIS A 109 -47.39 17.25 -31.27
CA HIS A 109 -47.92 16.01 -30.69
C HIS A 109 -47.86 14.77 -31.64
N PRO A 110 -48.18 14.87 -32.94
CA PRO A 110 -48.07 13.73 -33.86
C PRO A 110 -46.64 13.21 -34.01
N VAL A 111 -45.64 14.09 -33.93
CA VAL A 111 -44.22 13.73 -34.01
C VAL A 111 -43.80 13.02 -32.73
N LEU A 112 -44.14 13.57 -31.57
CA LEU A 112 -43.87 12.95 -30.26
C LEU A 112 -44.52 11.56 -30.15
N LYS A 113 -45.76 11.44 -30.62
CA LYS A 113 -46.46 10.15 -30.69
C LYS A 113 -45.75 9.13 -31.59
N SER A 114 -45.15 9.58 -32.70
CA SER A 114 -44.38 8.70 -33.59
C SER A 114 -43.05 8.24 -32.98
N LEU A 115 -42.48 9.02 -32.06
CA LEU A 115 -41.23 8.70 -31.37
C LEU A 115 -41.42 7.68 -30.23
N LEU A 116 -42.64 7.40 -29.77
CA LEU A 116 -42.89 6.49 -28.64
C LEU A 116 -42.26 5.10 -28.83
N GLY A 117 -42.25 4.56 -30.06
CA GLY A 117 -41.62 3.28 -30.35
C GLY A 117 -40.09 3.33 -30.25
N ALA A 118 -39.46 4.39 -30.79
CA ALA A 118 -38.02 4.59 -30.68
C ALA A 118 -37.58 4.88 -29.23
N TRP A 119 -38.39 5.65 -28.50
CA TRP A 119 -38.18 5.93 -27.08
C TRP A 119 -38.30 4.65 -26.24
N ALA A 120 -39.29 3.79 -26.51
CA ALA A 120 -39.44 2.51 -25.83
C ALA A 120 -38.24 1.56 -26.05
N LEU A 121 -37.53 1.70 -27.16
CA LEU A 121 -36.31 0.97 -27.50
C LEU A 121 -35.00 1.68 -27.08
N ALA A 122 -35.09 2.80 -26.35
CA ALA A 122 -33.94 3.65 -26.00
C ALA A 122 -33.09 4.09 -27.22
N ALA A 123 -33.73 4.30 -28.37
CA ALA A 123 -33.09 4.65 -29.64
C ALA A 123 -33.22 6.14 -30.02
N CYS A 124 -33.82 6.96 -29.15
CA CYS A 124 -33.94 8.41 -29.33
C CYS A 124 -32.63 9.14 -28.97
N SER A 125 -32.41 10.32 -29.56
CA SER A 125 -31.37 11.23 -29.06
C SER A 125 -31.68 11.71 -27.64
N PRO A 126 -30.70 12.25 -26.89
CA PRO A 126 -30.96 12.85 -25.57
C PRO A 126 -32.02 13.96 -25.62
N GLU A 127 -32.01 14.80 -26.65
CA GLU A 127 -32.98 15.88 -26.84
C GLU A 127 -34.40 15.36 -27.14
N GLU A 128 -34.51 14.33 -27.97
CA GLU A 128 -35.80 13.67 -28.27
C GLU A 128 -36.37 12.95 -27.05
N THR A 129 -35.50 12.29 -26.27
CA THR A 129 -35.88 11.58 -25.04
C THR A 129 -36.49 12.55 -24.04
N ALA A 130 -35.83 13.69 -23.79
CA ALA A 130 -36.34 14.72 -22.91
C ALA A 130 -37.69 15.31 -23.39
N ALA A 131 -37.84 15.53 -24.71
CA ALA A 131 -39.08 16.03 -25.29
C ALA A 131 -40.25 15.03 -25.18
N VAL A 132 -39.98 13.73 -25.36
CA VAL A 132 -40.97 12.67 -25.16
C VAL A 132 -41.37 12.55 -23.70
N GLU A 133 -40.41 12.56 -22.76
CA GLU A 133 -40.70 12.44 -21.32
C GLU A 133 -41.56 13.60 -20.79
N ASP A 134 -41.25 14.83 -21.19
CA ASP A 134 -42.08 16.00 -20.87
C ASP A 134 -43.51 15.84 -21.43
N HIS A 135 -43.63 15.35 -22.67
CA HIS A 135 -44.92 15.08 -23.30
C HIS A 135 -45.75 14.00 -22.57
N LEU A 136 -45.10 12.92 -22.12
CA LEU A 136 -45.77 11.84 -21.38
C LEU A 136 -46.37 12.35 -20.06
N GLY A 137 -45.74 13.34 -19.41
CA GLY A 137 -46.29 14.01 -18.23
C GLY A 137 -47.59 14.77 -18.49
N GLY A 138 -47.81 15.24 -19.72
CA GLY A 138 -48.98 16.02 -20.12
C GLY A 138 -50.06 15.27 -20.91
N CYS A 139 -49.79 14.05 -21.41
CA CYS A 139 -50.70 13.32 -22.30
C CYS A 139 -50.89 11.85 -21.87
N GLY A 140 -52.00 11.57 -21.16
CA GLY A 140 -52.32 10.23 -20.68
C GLY A 140 -52.40 9.16 -21.78
N ALA A 141 -52.95 9.49 -22.95
CA ALA A 141 -53.05 8.53 -24.06
C ALA A 141 -51.67 8.11 -24.62
N CYS A 142 -50.69 9.02 -24.63
CA CYS A 142 -49.32 8.70 -25.02
C CYS A 142 -48.58 7.97 -23.89
N ALA A 143 -48.85 8.28 -22.63
CA ALA A 143 -48.30 7.56 -21.49
C ALA A 143 -48.76 6.10 -21.45
N ASP A 144 -50.06 5.84 -21.67
CA ASP A 144 -50.61 4.49 -21.76
C ASP A 144 -49.99 3.71 -22.93
N GLU A 145 -49.82 4.36 -24.08
CA GLU A 145 -49.17 3.75 -25.24
C GLU A 145 -47.68 3.47 -25.00
N ALA A 146 -46.96 4.40 -24.37
CA ALA A 146 -45.57 4.23 -24.02
C ALA A 146 -45.36 3.07 -23.04
N LEU A 147 -46.26 2.89 -22.07
CA LEU A 147 -46.25 1.76 -21.14
C LEU A 147 -46.45 0.44 -21.89
N ARG A 148 -47.46 0.35 -22.77
CA ARG A 148 -47.71 -0.84 -23.61
C ARG A 148 -46.52 -1.17 -24.51
N LEU A 149 -45.89 -0.17 -25.10
CA LEU A 149 -44.71 -0.36 -25.94
C LEU A 149 -43.52 -0.87 -25.13
N ARG A 150 -43.27 -0.35 -23.92
CA ARG A 150 -42.23 -0.87 -23.02
C ARG A 150 -42.49 -2.30 -22.57
N GLU A 151 -43.73 -2.64 -22.25
CA GLU A 151 -44.13 -4.03 -21.94
C GLU A 151 -43.86 -4.95 -23.14
N ALA A 152 -44.21 -4.51 -24.36
CA ALA A 152 -43.96 -5.27 -25.58
C ALA A 152 -42.45 -5.44 -25.87
N VAL A 153 -41.63 -4.41 -25.64
CA VAL A 153 -40.16 -4.50 -25.76
C VAL A 153 -39.60 -5.51 -24.77
N GLY A 154 -40.12 -5.57 -23.54
CA GLY A 154 -39.75 -6.58 -22.54
C GLY A 154 -40.05 -8.02 -22.97
N LEU A 155 -41.01 -8.23 -23.88
CA LEU A 155 -41.33 -9.56 -24.45
C LEU A 155 -40.44 -9.90 -25.65
N LEU A 156 -39.79 -8.92 -26.28
CA LEU A 156 -38.90 -9.10 -27.43
C LEU A 156 -37.45 -9.36 -27.02
N HIS A 157 -37.05 -8.89 -25.83
CA HIS A 157 -35.73 -9.19 -25.29
C HIS A 157 -35.70 -10.60 -24.67
N PRO A 158 -34.77 -11.48 -25.09
CA PRO A 158 -34.48 -12.66 -24.29
C PRO A 158 -34.02 -12.20 -22.89
N PRO A 159 -34.32 -12.96 -21.82
CA PRO A 159 -33.83 -12.63 -20.48
C PRO A 159 -32.29 -12.61 -20.53
N GLU A 160 -31.71 -11.42 -20.50
CA GLU A 160 -30.27 -11.24 -20.38
C GLU A 160 -29.86 -11.57 -18.95
N SER A 161 -28.71 -12.23 -18.78
CA SER A 161 -28.18 -12.47 -17.45
C SER A 161 -27.88 -11.14 -16.77
N LEU A 162 -28.26 -11.02 -15.49
CA LEU A 162 -27.84 -9.90 -14.64
C LEU A 162 -26.39 -10.04 -14.18
N ASP A 163 -25.72 -11.16 -14.52
CA ASP A 163 -24.31 -11.35 -14.26
C ASP A 163 -23.50 -10.43 -15.17
N LEU A 164 -23.01 -9.34 -14.59
CA LEU A 164 -22.06 -8.47 -15.27
C LEU A 164 -20.78 -9.24 -15.55
N ASP A 165 -20.19 -8.98 -16.72
CA ASP A 165 -18.83 -9.44 -17.03
C ASP A 165 -17.90 -9.04 -15.86
N PRO A 166 -17.18 -9.98 -15.23
CA PRO A 166 -16.30 -9.68 -14.10
C PRO A 166 -15.23 -8.62 -14.43
N GLY A 167 -14.83 -8.52 -15.69
CA GLY A 167 -13.92 -7.51 -16.22
C GLY A 167 -14.56 -6.16 -16.54
N LEU A 168 -15.89 -6.01 -16.48
CA LEU A 168 -16.59 -4.75 -16.74
C LEU A 168 -16.10 -3.64 -15.81
N ARG A 169 -15.96 -3.93 -14.51
CA ARG A 169 -15.46 -2.96 -13.54
C ARG A 169 -14.07 -2.45 -13.95
N THR A 170 -13.16 -3.36 -14.29
CA THR A 170 -11.80 -3.01 -14.73
C THR A 170 -11.83 -2.14 -15.97
N ARG A 171 -12.57 -2.53 -17.01
CA ARG A 171 -12.70 -1.75 -18.26
C ARG A 171 -13.31 -0.37 -18.03
N VAL A 172 -14.31 -0.26 -17.14
CA VAL A 172 -14.93 1.02 -16.79
C VAL A 172 -13.93 1.92 -16.06
N LEU A 173 -13.21 1.38 -15.07
CA LEU A 173 -12.19 2.13 -14.33
C LEU A 173 -11.04 2.57 -15.24
N GLU A 174 -10.56 1.70 -16.12
CA GLU A 174 -9.56 2.00 -17.13
C GLU A 174 -10.04 3.13 -18.05
N GLY A 175 -11.24 3.01 -18.62
CA GLY A 175 -11.83 4.06 -19.43
C GLY A 175 -12.06 5.38 -18.67
N CYS A 176 -12.33 5.35 -17.37
CA CYS A 176 -12.40 6.54 -16.52
C CYS A 176 -11.02 7.19 -16.32
N LEU A 177 -9.98 6.39 -16.08
CA LEU A 177 -8.61 6.86 -15.89
C LEU A 177 -7.99 7.39 -17.18
N ASP A 178 -8.31 6.80 -18.33
CA ASP A 178 -7.89 7.31 -19.65
C ASP A 178 -8.47 8.69 -19.95
N ARG A 179 -9.75 8.89 -19.59
CA ARG A 179 -10.42 10.18 -19.76
C ARG A 179 -9.96 11.22 -18.75
N ARG A 180 -9.59 10.79 -17.55
CA ARG A 180 -9.16 11.66 -16.45
C ARG A 180 -7.90 11.11 -15.80
N PRO A 181 -6.72 11.31 -16.43
CA PRO A 181 -5.47 10.81 -15.88
C PRO A 181 -5.18 11.45 -14.52
N PRO A 182 -4.50 10.73 -13.60
CA PRO A 182 -4.09 11.30 -12.34
C PRO A 182 -3.16 12.49 -12.58
N ARG A 183 -3.41 13.59 -11.85
CA ARG A 183 -2.56 14.80 -11.95
C ARG A 183 -1.10 14.52 -11.60
N ILE A 184 -0.89 13.58 -10.68
CA ILE A 184 0.42 13.10 -10.23
C ILE A 184 0.32 11.58 -10.25
N PRO A 185 0.86 10.91 -11.28
CA PRO A 185 0.86 9.46 -11.35
C PRO A 185 1.87 8.86 -10.37
N VAL A 186 1.55 7.68 -9.83
CA VAL A 186 2.52 6.86 -9.10
C VAL A 186 3.56 6.35 -10.11
N PRO A 187 4.87 6.49 -9.82
CA PRO A 187 5.91 5.96 -10.70
C PRO A 187 5.77 4.45 -10.88
N GLU A 188 5.99 3.94 -12.09
CA GLU A 188 5.78 2.52 -12.36
C GLU A 188 6.56 1.59 -11.42
N TRP A 189 7.78 1.97 -11.03
CA TRP A 189 8.63 1.18 -10.13
C TRP A 189 8.13 1.15 -8.68
N ALA A 190 7.29 2.12 -8.27
CA ALA A 190 6.65 2.16 -6.96
C ALA A 190 5.24 1.54 -6.97
N ALA A 191 4.67 1.26 -8.14
CA ALA A 191 3.32 0.69 -8.27
C ALA A 191 3.12 -0.65 -7.54
N PRO A 192 4.10 -1.58 -7.47
CA PRO A 192 3.95 -2.78 -6.65
C PRO A 192 3.74 -2.46 -5.17
N TYR A 193 4.53 -1.55 -4.60
CA TYR A 193 4.38 -1.16 -3.19
C TYR A 193 3.03 -0.50 -2.90
N ASP A 194 2.59 0.43 -3.76
CA ASP A 194 1.26 1.06 -3.64
C ASP A 194 0.13 0.03 -3.69
N ALA A 195 0.22 -0.94 -4.62
CA ALA A 195 -0.78 -1.99 -4.74
C ALA A 195 -0.80 -2.94 -3.53
N GLU A 196 0.35 -3.45 -3.08
CA GLU A 196 0.39 -4.43 -1.98
C GLU A 196 -0.01 -3.79 -0.64
N THR A 197 0.41 -2.55 -0.38
CA THR A 197 -0.04 -1.82 0.83
C THR A 197 -1.54 -1.51 0.79
N ALA A 198 -2.11 -1.19 -0.38
CA ALA A 198 -3.55 -0.98 -0.52
C ALA A 198 -4.35 -2.28 -0.34
N ARG A 199 -3.83 -3.42 -0.81
CA ARG A 199 -4.42 -4.75 -0.63
C ARG A 199 -4.39 -5.19 0.83
N LEU A 200 -3.25 -5.02 1.50
CA LEU A 200 -3.15 -5.29 2.94
C LEU A 200 -4.09 -4.37 3.73
N ASP A 201 -4.16 -3.06 3.43
CA ASP A 201 -5.09 -2.16 4.13
C ASP A 201 -6.56 -2.54 3.88
N ALA A 202 -6.91 -3.18 2.76
CA ALA A 202 -8.25 -3.73 2.55
C ALA A 202 -8.54 -4.90 3.49
N LEU A 203 -7.62 -5.88 3.58
CA LEU A 203 -7.71 -6.96 4.57
C LEU A 203 -7.86 -6.40 5.98
N LEU A 204 -6.99 -5.48 6.39
CA LEU A 204 -6.98 -4.92 7.75
C LEU A 204 -8.24 -4.11 8.09
N ARG A 205 -8.98 -3.62 7.09
CA ARG A 205 -10.27 -2.93 7.28
C ARG A 205 -11.41 -3.89 7.60
N ASP A 206 -11.35 -5.10 7.08
CA ASP A 206 -12.38 -6.12 7.26
C ASP A 206 -12.26 -6.82 8.63
N MET A 207 -11.09 -6.76 9.26
CA MET A 207 -10.84 -7.40 10.56
C MET A 207 -11.55 -6.70 11.74
N GLY A 208 -12.05 -7.51 12.66
CA GLY A 208 -12.50 -7.12 13.99
C GLY A 208 -11.34 -6.92 14.99
N ASP A 209 -11.62 -6.29 16.13
CA ASP A 209 -10.59 -5.90 17.11
C ASP A 209 -9.84 -7.10 17.72
N ALA A 210 -10.49 -8.26 17.87
CA ALA A 210 -9.86 -9.46 18.44
C ALA A 210 -8.80 -10.09 17.51
N GLU A 211 -8.98 -9.99 16.19
CA GLU A 211 -8.10 -10.59 15.18
C GLU A 211 -6.72 -9.92 15.15
N TRP A 212 -6.61 -8.67 15.61
CA TRP A 212 -5.31 -7.99 15.78
C TRP A 212 -4.38 -8.70 16.76
N HIS A 213 -4.93 -9.56 17.63
CA HIS A 213 -4.19 -10.37 18.58
C HIS A 213 -4.02 -11.83 18.14
N ALA A 214 -4.50 -12.20 16.94
CA ALA A 214 -4.31 -13.53 16.39
C ALA A 214 -2.80 -13.83 16.28
N PRO A 215 -2.36 -15.03 16.68
CA PRO A 215 -0.94 -15.39 16.70
C PRO A 215 -0.42 -15.58 15.28
N VAL A 216 0.69 -14.90 14.97
CA VAL A 216 1.43 -15.07 13.71
C VAL A 216 2.82 -15.61 14.01
N ARG A 217 3.38 -16.39 13.09
CA ARG A 217 4.76 -16.87 13.16
C ARG A 217 5.52 -16.36 11.94
N LEU A 218 6.33 -15.32 12.15
CA LEU A 218 7.29 -14.88 11.15
C LEU A 218 8.32 -15.98 10.93
N ARG A 219 8.63 -16.29 9.67
CA ARG A 219 9.59 -17.30 9.23
C ARG A 219 10.65 -16.65 8.36
N TRP A 220 11.89 -17.08 8.51
CA TRP A 220 13.00 -16.71 7.63
C TRP A 220 14.07 -17.80 7.70
N PHE A 221 15.09 -17.70 6.86
CA PHE A 221 16.17 -18.67 6.75
C PHE A 221 17.51 -18.04 7.12
N GLU A 222 18.18 -18.60 8.13
CA GLU A 222 19.45 -18.10 8.63
C GLU A 222 20.39 -19.26 8.93
N ALA A 223 21.66 -19.12 8.52
CA ALA A 223 22.72 -20.11 8.78
C ALA A 223 22.33 -21.56 8.44
N ASP A 224 21.68 -21.76 7.28
CA ASP A 224 21.21 -23.06 6.78
C ASP A 224 20.09 -23.69 7.61
N THR A 225 19.38 -22.89 8.39
CA THR A 225 18.28 -23.34 9.23
C THR A 225 17.07 -22.44 9.08
N ALA A 226 15.88 -23.04 9.08
CA ALA A 226 14.64 -22.31 9.19
C ALA A 226 14.51 -21.74 10.61
N THR A 227 14.33 -20.42 10.70
CA THR A 227 14.19 -19.67 11.93
C THR A 227 12.79 -19.06 12.01
N SER A 228 12.28 -18.82 13.22
CA SER A 228 10.98 -18.18 13.38
C SER A 228 10.86 -17.33 14.63
N ARG A 229 9.91 -16.38 14.58
CA ARG A 229 9.53 -15.52 15.70
C ARG A 229 8.02 -15.50 15.86
N ARG A 230 7.53 -15.77 17.07
CA ARG A 230 6.10 -15.62 17.40
C ARG A 230 5.78 -14.15 17.63
N THR A 231 4.67 -13.71 17.06
CA THR A 231 4.12 -12.36 17.22
C THR A 231 2.60 -12.41 17.07
N THR A 232 1.95 -11.26 16.89
CA THR A 232 0.52 -11.15 16.54
C THR A 232 0.35 -10.41 15.22
N VAL A 233 -0.85 -10.38 14.65
CA VAL A 233 -1.19 -9.53 13.48
C VAL A 233 -0.75 -8.08 13.70
N ALA A 234 -1.06 -7.48 14.85
CA ALA A 234 -0.58 -6.14 15.17
C ALA A 234 0.96 -6.04 15.26
N GLY A 235 1.62 -7.10 15.71
CA GLY A 235 3.08 -7.19 15.73
C GLY A 235 3.69 -7.25 14.32
N VAL A 236 3.04 -7.91 13.37
CA VAL A 236 3.44 -7.92 11.95
C VAL A 236 3.31 -6.53 11.32
N ILE A 237 2.21 -5.81 11.57
CA ILE A 237 2.05 -4.44 11.07
C ILE A 237 3.07 -3.49 11.72
N ALA A 238 3.37 -3.69 13.01
CA ALA A 238 4.46 -2.97 13.67
C ALA A 238 5.82 -3.27 13.03
N HIS A 239 6.10 -4.52 12.68
CA HIS A 239 7.30 -4.90 11.94
C HIS A 239 7.38 -4.15 10.60
N LEU A 240 6.34 -4.24 9.75
CA LEU A 240 6.28 -3.54 8.46
C LEU A 240 6.52 -2.02 8.62
N LEU A 241 5.81 -1.37 9.55
CA LEU A 241 5.98 0.05 9.89
C LEU A 241 7.44 0.38 10.21
N THR A 242 8.10 -0.43 11.04
CA THR A 242 9.47 -0.12 11.48
C THR A 242 10.50 -0.29 10.38
N VAL A 243 10.31 -1.26 9.49
CA VAL A 243 11.25 -1.54 8.40
C VAL A 243 11.02 -0.61 7.20
N ASP A 244 9.78 -0.28 6.87
CA ASP A 244 9.44 0.77 5.90
C ASP A 244 10.02 2.13 6.32
N GLY A 245 10.23 2.32 7.63
CA GLY A 245 10.97 3.45 8.19
C GLY A 245 12.40 3.64 7.63
N LEU A 246 13.06 2.59 7.13
CA LEU A 246 14.36 2.71 6.45
C LEU A 246 14.24 3.53 5.15
N VAL A 247 13.17 3.27 4.38
CA VAL A 247 12.86 4.02 3.16
C VAL A 247 12.41 5.44 3.52
N ALA A 248 11.61 5.58 4.58
CA ALA A 248 11.15 6.88 5.06
C ALA A 248 12.35 7.79 5.41
N LEU A 249 13.31 7.26 6.17
CA LEU A 249 14.55 7.97 6.52
C LEU A 249 15.36 8.38 5.29
N ALA A 250 15.53 7.47 4.32
CA ALA A 250 16.26 7.77 3.08
C ALA A 250 15.59 8.91 2.30
N LEU A 251 14.25 8.95 2.28
CA LEU A 251 13.46 10.01 1.65
C LEU A 251 13.36 11.31 2.48
N GLY A 252 13.98 11.36 3.66
CA GLY A 252 13.95 12.53 4.55
C GLY A 252 12.62 12.71 5.29
N LEU A 253 11.81 11.66 5.41
CA LEU A 253 10.60 11.62 6.23
C LEU A 253 10.94 11.27 7.69
N GLY A 254 9.94 11.40 8.58
CA GLY A 254 10.10 11.05 9.99
C GLY A 254 10.32 9.54 10.22
N ASP A 255 11.14 9.20 11.21
CA ASP A 255 11.32 7.80 11.63
C ASP A 255 10.12 7.35 12.50
N PRO A 256 9.41 6.27 12.14
CA PRO A 256 8.34 5.70 12.96
C PRO A 256 8.81 5.18 14.34
N LEU A 257 10.11 4.94 14.54
CA LEU A 257 10.66 4.61 15.86
C LEU A 257 10.61 5.79 16.84
N GLY A 258 10.49 7.03 16.36
CA GLY A 258 10.49 8.22 17.22
C GLY A 258 11.75 8.29 18.09
N GLU A 259 11.57 8.26 19.41
CA GLU A 259 12.67 8.29 20.39
C GLU A 259 13.29 6.90 20.67
N VAL A 260 12.71 5.83 20.13
CA VAL A 260 13.20 4.46 20.35
C VAL A 260 14.46 4.23 19.50
N THR A 261 15.60 4.03 20.16
CA THR A 261 16.87 3.77 19.49
C THR A 261 17.06 2.27 19.22
N ALA A 262 17.19 1.90 17.94
CA ALA A 262 17.62 0.56 17.55
C ALA A 262 19.14 0.39 17.73
N GLN A 263 19.59 -0.84 18.03
CA GLN A 263 21.01 -1.14 18.23
C GLN A 263 21.82 -1.06 16.91
N SER A 264 21.16 -1.32 15.79
CA SER A 264 21.69 -1.18 14.44
C SER A 264 20.55 -0.79 13.48
N PRO A 265 20.83 -0.23 12.30
CA PRO A 265 19.81 0.11 11.31
C PRO A 265 19.37 -1.12 10.48
N THR A 266 19.33 -2.30 11.09
CA THR A 266 18.86 -3.54 10.43
C THR A 266 17.35 -3.72 10.63
N PRO A 267 16.63 -4.35 9.67
CA PRO A 267 15.20 -4.67 9.84
C PRO A 267 14.89 -5.38 11.17
N ALA A 268 15.61 -6.46 11.49
CA ALA A 268 15.48 -7.20 12.74
C ALA A 268 15.71 -6.32 14.00
N ALA A 269 16.77 -5.51 14.03
CA ALA A 269 17.07 -4.69 15.20
C ALA A 269 16.05 -3.56 15.42
N ARG A 270 15.52 -2.99 14.33
CA ARG A 270 14.45 -1.98 14.39
C ARG A 270 13.14 -2.57 14.88
N THR A 271 12.77 -3.73 14.35
CA THR A 271 11.58 -4.49 14.79
C THR A 271 11.64 -4.82 16.28
N GLU A 272 12.75 -5.41 16.74
CA GLU A 272 12.92 -5.77 18.16
C GLU A 272 13.06 -4.54 19.07
N ALA A 273 13.59 -3.43 18.59
CA ALA A 273 13.61 -2.17 19.35
C ALA A 273 12.18 -1.65 19.58
N TYR A 274 11.35 -1.64 18.54
CA TYR A 274 9.96 -1.19 18.63
C TYR A 274 9.11 -2.08 19.54
N TRP A 275 9.22 -3.40 19.38
CA TRP A 275 8.48 -4.35 20.24
C TRP A 275 8.90 -4.25 21.70
N ARG A 276 10.20 -4.08 22.00
CA ARG A 276 10.69 -3.90 23.38
C ARG A 276 10.35 -2.53 23.97
N GLY A 277 10.30 -1.48 23.15
CA GLY A 277 9.96 -0.12 23.57
C GLY A 277 8.49 0.06 23.93
N SER A 278 7.62 -0.85 23.50
CA SER A 278 6.18 -0.80 23.75
C SER A 278 5.84 -1.38 25.14
N HIS A 279 5.19 -0.58 26.00
CA HIS A 279 4.79 -1.05 27.34
C HIS A 279 3.69 -2.14 27.28
N PHE A 280 2.85 -2.08 26.25
CA PHE A 280 1.86 -3.10 25.93
C PHE A 280 2.14 -3.69 24.54
N PRO A 281 1.74 -4.94 24.28
CA PRO A 281 1.80 -5.48 22.92
C PRO A 281 1.09 -4.56 21.91
N PRO A 282 1.60 -4.45 20.68
CA PRO A 282 0.91 -3.74 19.61
C PRO A 282 -0.56 -4.15 19.50
N THR A 283 -1.42 -3.17 19.21
CA THR A 283 -2.87 -3.36 19.00
C THR A 283 -3.24 -2.77 17.64
N ARG A 284 -4.54 -2.78 17.28
CA ARG A 284 -5.09 -2.10 16.10
C ARG A 284 -4.61 -0.65 15.91
N SER A 285 -4.18 0.03 16.97
CA SER A 285 -3.63 1.39 16.91
C SER A 285 -2.45 1.55 15.94
N VAL A 286 -1.70 0.48 15.62
CA VAL A 286 -0.57 0.54 14.69
C VAL A 286 -0.97 0.73 13.22
N ARG A 287 -2.24 0.45 12.88
CA ARG A 287 -2.74 0.56 11.50
C ARG A 287 -2.65 1.98 10.97
N ALA A 288 -3.05 2.97 11.76
CA ALA A 288 -3.13 4.35 11.30
C ALA A 288 -1.73 4.92 10.97
N PRO A 289 -0.72 4.81 11.85
CA PRO A 289 0.65 5.22 11.53
C PRO A 289 1.25 4.46 10.35
N TRP A 290 1.05 3.14 10.26
CA TRP A 290 1.52 2.35 9.11
C TRP A 290 0.93 2.85 7.79
N ARG A 291 -0.40 3.02 7.75
CA ARG A 291 -1.09 3.50 6.56
C ARG A 291 -0.69 4.92 6.16
N GLU A 292 -0.51 5.81 7.14
CA GLU A 292 -0.02 7.17 6.90
C GLU A 292 1.39 7.15 6.29
N GLN A 293 2.30 6.35 6.87
CA GLN A 293 3.64 6.19 6.33
C GLN A 293 3.63 5.62 4.90
N SER A 294 2.87 4.57 4.61
CA SER A 294 2.79 4.00 3.26
C SER A 294 2.33 5.05 2.24
N HIS A 295 1.34 5.87 2.60
CA HIS A 295 0.89 6.97 1.77
C HIS A 295 1.95 8.06 1.59
N ASP A 296 2.66 8.44 2.65
CA ASP A 296 3.70 9.46 2.57
C ASP A 296 4.90 9.00 1.73
N LEU A 297 5.25 7.72 1.80
CA LEU A 297 6.25 7.11 0.92
C LEU A 297 5.85 7.22 -0.55
N VAL A 298 4.65 6.72 -0.91
CA VAL A 298 4.13 6.77 -2.29
C VAL A 298 3.99 8.21 -2.78
N ARG A 299 3.45 9.10 -1.94
CA ARG A 299 3.31 10.53 -2.24
C ARG A 299 4.67 11.14 -2.53
N THR A 300 5.64 10.95 -1.65
CA THR A 300 6.98 11.53 -1.78
C THR A 300 7.64 11.09 -3.07
N VAL A 301 7.69 9.77 -3.34
CA VAL A 301 8.35 9.27 -4.55
C VAL A 301 7.67 9.76 -5.84
N SER A 302 6.35 9.96 -5.81
CA SER A 302 5.60 10.52 -6.94
C SER A 302 5.98 11.97 -7.28
N PHE A 303 6.58 12.71 -6.34
CA PHE A 303 7.13 14.04 -6.58
C PHE A 303 8.63 14.07 -6.88
N THR A 304 9.37 12.98 -6.63
CA THR A 304 10.84 12.98 -6.73
C THR A 304 11.42 12.93 -8.15
N GLY A 305 10.61 12.80 -9.21
CA GLY A 305 11.08 12.73 -10.60
C GLY A 305 11.99 11.54 -10.90
N GLY A 306 12.56 11.47 -12.11
CA GLY A 306 13.35 10.30 -12.58
C GLY A 306 14.75 10.12 -11.94
N GLY A 307 15.19 11.05 -11.08
CA GLY A 307 16.53 11.03 -10.46
C GLY A 307 16.62 10.27 -9.15
N ALA A 308 15.49 9.94 -8.51
CA ALA A 308 15.42 9.34 -7.18
C ALA A 308 15.93 7.90 -7.12
N GLY A 309 15.94 7.18 -8.24
CA GLY A 309 16.30 5.76 -8.26
C GLY A 309 17.72 5.41 -7.86
N LYS A 310 18.62 6.39 -7.81
CA LYS A 310 20.01 6.20 -7.35
C LYS A 310 20.20 6.47 -5.86
N LEU A 311 19.17 6.94 -5.17
CA LEU A 311 19.24 7.16 -3.73
C LEU A 311 19.47 5.81 -3.04
N SER A 312 20.51 5.73 -2.22
CA SER A 312 20.82 4.50 -1.48
C SER A 312 19.97 4.40 -0.23
N VAL A 313 19.39 3.24 0.02
CA VAL A 313 18.62 2.89 1.22
C VAL A 313 19.43 1.87 2.02
N PRO A 314 19.98 2.23 3.18
CA PRO A 314 20.76 1.31 4.00
C PRO A 314 19.88 0.33 4.77
N TYR A 315 20.21 -0.96 4.71
CA TYR A 315 19.59 -2.06 5.46
C TYR A 315 20.48 -2.59 6.59
N GLY A 316 21.57 -1.86 6.90
CA GLY A 316 22.61 -2.30 7.83
C GLY A 316 23.77 -2.93 7.06
N ASP A 317 23.71 -4.23 6.82
CA ASP A 317 24.82 -4.99 6.22
C ASP A 317 24.94 -4.81 4.70
N PHE A 318 23.90 -4.28 4.07
CA PHE A 318 23.84 -3.97 2.65
C PHE A 318 23.01 -2.72 2.39
N GLU A 319 23.03 -2.23 1.16
CA GLU A 319 22.21 -1.12 0.71
C GLU A 319 21.50 -1.49 -0.60
N LEU A 320 20.29 -0.96 -0.79
CA LEU A 320 19.53 -1.08 -2.03
C LEU A 320 19.31 0.30 -2.64
N PRO A 321 19.38 0.44 -3.98
CA PRO A 321 18.82 1.61 -4.66
C PRO A 321 17.33 1.76 -4.30
N LEU A 322 16.84 2.99 -4.16
CA LEU A 322 15.46 3.27 -3.73
C LEU A 322 14.40 2.50 -4.52
N HIS A 323 14.60 2.31 -5.83
CA HIS A 323 13.67 1.53 -6.66
C HIS A 323 13.61 0.07 -6.20
N ASP A 324 14.77 -0.55 -5.96
CA ASP A 324 14.88 -1.93 -5.49
C ASP A 324 14.40 -2.04 -4.05
N ALA A 325 14.67 -1.03 -3.20
CA ALA A 325 14.14 -0.98 -1.85
C ALA A 325 12.61 -0.95 -1.84
N MET A 326 11.95 -0.19 -2.72
CA MET A 326 10.49 -0.17 -2.80
C MET A 326 9.91 -1.50 -3.33
N LEU A 327 10.61 -2.18 -4.25
CA LEU A 327 10.22 -3.52 -4.68
C LEU A 327 10.39 -4.56 -3.57
N ASP A 328 11.47 -4.48 -2.80
CA ASP A 328 11.69 -5.28 -1.59
C ASP A 328 10.57 -5.05 -0.57
N ARG A 329 10.24 -3.78 -0.26
CA ARG A 329 9.13 -3.47 0.64
C ARG A 329 7.78 -3.99 0.13
N ALA A 330 7.55 -3.99 -1.19
CA ALA A 330 6.35 -4.55 -1.78
C ALA A 330 6.28 -6.09 -1.59
N PHE A 331 7.40 -6.77 -1.80
CA PHE A 331 7.53 -8.22 -1.56
C PHE A 331 7.24 -8.56 -0.09
N GLU A 332 7.91 -7.88 0.84
CA GLU A 332 7.74 -8.06 2.28
C GLU A 332 6.29 -7.75 2.72
N CYS A 333 5.67 -6.72 2.16
CA CYS A 333 4.27 -6.39 2.45
C CYS A 333 3.32 -7.50 1.98
N TRP A 334 3.54 -8.09 0.80
CA TRP A 334 2.72 -9.20 0.30
C TRP A 334 2.90 -10.46 1.15
N VAL A 335 4.14 -10.89 1.40
CA VAL A 335 4.44 -12.08 2.22
C VAL A 335 3.81 -11.97 3.60
N HIS A 336 3.95 -10.82 4.25
CA HIS A 336 3.36 -10.62 5.57
C HIS A 336 1.85 -10.40 5.55
N ALA A 337 1.28 -9.95 4.44
CA ALA A 337 -0.17 -9.97 4.27
C ALA A 337 -0.71 -11.40 4.17
N GLU A 338 0.03 -12.32 3.53
CA GLU A 338 -0.27 -13.74 3.50
C GLU A 338 -0.17 -14.38 4.90
N ASP A 339 0.88 -14.08 5.66
CA ASP A 339 1.01 -14.49 7.08
C ASP A 339 -0.20 -14.08 7.91
N ILE A 340 -0.68 -12.84 7.72
CA ILE A 340 -1.85 -12.31 8.42
C ILE A 340 -3.12 -13.03 7.93
N ALA A 341 -3.27 -13.18 6.61
CA ALA A 341 -4.42 -13.82 6.00
C ALA A 341 -4.57 -15.28 6.46
N GLU A 342 -3.46 -16.04 6.55
CA GLU A 342 -3.44 -17.39 7.11
C GLU A 342 -3.90 -17.38 8.58
N ALA A 343 -3.43 -16.43 9.39
CA ALA A 343 -3.75 -16.36 10.81
C ALA A 343 -5.21 -16.01 11.13
N VAL A 344 -5.94 -15.41 10.18
CA VAL A 344 -7.34 -14.98 10.34
C VAL A 344 -8.29 -15.61 9.32
N ASP A 345 -7.85 -16.65 8.63
CA ASP A 345 -8.62 -17.38 7.59
C ASP A 345 -9.20 -16.47 6.49
N TYR A 346 -8.43 -15.46 6.05
CA TYR A 346 -8.83 -14.51 4.99
C TYR A 346 -8.39 -14.99 3.59
N PRO A 347 -9.26 -14.94 2.57
CA PRO A 347 -8.85 -15.28 1.20
C PRO A 347 -7.91 -14.21 0.62
N TYR A 348 -6.66 -14.56 0.36
CA TYR A 348 -5.65 -13.64 -0.15
C TYR A 348 -4.88 -14.24 -1.33
N GLU A 349 -5.02 -13.62 -2.49
CA GLU A 349 -4.42 -14.10 -3.74
C GLU A 349 -2.96 -13.62 -3.92
N PRO A 350 -2.18 -14.20 -4.84
CA PRO A 350 -0.88 -13.65 -5.23
C PRO A 350 -0.96 -12.25 -5.87
N PRO A 351 0.16 -11.51 -5.96
CA PRO A 351 0.25 -10.25 -6.69
C PRO A 351 -0.08 -10.40 -8.17
N SER A 352 -0.40 -9.27 -8.82
CA SER A 352 -0.59 -9.27 -10.28
C SER A 352 0.66 -9.84 -10.98
N PRO A 353 0.51 -10.56 -12.11
CA PRO A 353 1.65 -11.17 -12.81
C PRO A 353 2.81 -10.20 -13.09
N ARG A 354 2.50 -8.95 -13.46
CA ARG A 354 3.51 -7.91 -13.70
C ARG A 354 4.25 -7.49 -12.43
N HIS A 355 3.57 -7.44 -11.28
CA HIS A 355 4.19 -7.11 -10.00
C HIS A 355 5.03 -8.27 -9.49
N LEU A 356 4.49 -9.49 -9.56
CA LEU A 356 5.20 -10.71 -9.19
C LEU A 356 6.50 -10.86 -9.99
N ASN A 357 6.46 -10.68 -11.31
CA ASN A 357 7.64 -10.73 -12.16
C ASN A 357 8.75 -9.74 -11.72
N ARG A 358 8.39 -8.53 -11.30
CA ARG A 358 9.35 -7.52 -10.82
C ARG A 358 9.97 -7.89 -9.48
N MET A 359 9.21 -8.52 -8.59
CA MET A 359 9.72 -9.04 -7.32
C MET A 359 10.67 -10.22 -7.55
N ILE A 360 10.30 -11.14 -8.44
CA ILE A 360 11.16 -12.25 -8.87
C ILE A 360 12.45 -11.74 -9.52
N ASP A 361 12.36 -10.74 -10.40
CA ASP A 361 13.53 -10.14 -11.03
C ASP A 361 14.50 -9.56 -10.00
N LEU A 362 14.01 -8.84 -9.00
CA LEU A 362 14.83 -8.34 -7.91
C LEU A 362 15.55 -9.48 -7.18
N ALA A 363 14.81 -10.52 -6.75
CA ALA A 363 15.39 -11.66 -6.05
C ALA A 363 16.44 -12.37 -6.92
N ALA A 364 16.16 -12.60 -8.21
CA ALA A 364 17.09 -13.20 -9.16
C ALA A 364 18.38 -12.38 -9.33
N ARG A 365 18.27 -11.04 -9.39
CA ARG A 365 19.44 -10.13 -9.44
C ARG A 365 20.26 -10.14 -8.15
N MET A 366 19.66 -10.48 -7.01
CA MET A 366 20.37 -10.59 -5.73
C MET A 366 21.12 -11.92 -5.56
N LEU A 367 20.72 -12.98 -6.26
CA LEU A 367 21.30 -14.33 -6.11
C LEU A 367 22.82 -14.38 -6.29
N PRO A 368 23.47 -13.75 -7.29
CA PRO A 368 24.92 -13.83 -7.43
C PRO A 368 25.67 -13.33 -6.19
N THR A 369 25.18 -12.23 -5.60
CA THR A 369 25.72 -11.66 -4.36
C THR A 369 25.44 -12.58 -3.18
N ALA A 370 24.23 -13.12 -3.04
CA ALA A 370 23.88 -14.05 -1.97
C ALA A 370 24.75 -15.33 -2.00
N VAL A 371 24.96 -15.92 -3.19
CA VAL A 371 25.85 -17.07 -3.38
C VAL A 371 27.30 -16.71 -2.99
N ALA A 372 27.76 -15.50 -3.28
CA ALA A 372 29.10 -15.05 -2.89
C ALA A 372 29.24 -14.85 -1.37
N VAL A 373 28.24 -14.26 -0.71
CA VAL A 373 28.21 -14.09 0.76
C VAL A 373 28.23 -15.46 1.44
N ARG A 374 27.36 -16.39 1.02
CA ARG A 374 27.36 -17.77 1.56
C ARG A 374 28.70 -18.46 1.42
N ARG A 375 29.39 -18.27 0.29
CA ARG A 375 30.77 -18.77 0.08
C ARG A 375 31.77 -18.17 1.06
N GLN A 376 31.71 -16.85 1.31
CA GLN A 376 32.59 -16.18 2.26
C GLN A 376 32.39 -16.69 3.69
N HIS A 377 31.16 -17.08 4.04
CA HIS A 377 30.82 -17.68 5.33
C HIS A 377 31.04 -19.20 5.41
N GLY A 378 31.54 -19.83 4.35
CA GLY A 378 31.79 -21.28 4.33
C GLY A 378 30.53 -22.15 4.27
N LEU A 379 29.38 -21.57 3.89
CA LEU A 379 28.07 -22.23 3.79
C LEU A 379 27.76 -22.76 2.38
N ALA A 380 28.72 -22.66 1.46
CA ALA A 380 28.57 -23.13 0.08
C ALA A 380 29.55 -24.26 -0.22
N SER A 381 29.19 -25.13 -1.15
CA SER A 381 29.95 -26.34 -1.45
C SER A 381 31.36 -26.01 -1.98
N PRO A 382 32.41 -26.75 -1.57
CA PRO A 382 33.75 -26.60 -2.13
C PRO A 382 33.81 -27.24 -3.52
N VAL A 383 33.42 -26.50 -4.55
CA VAL A 383 33.31 -27.05 -5.91
C VAL A 383 34.68 -27.20 -6.59
N HIS A 384 34.96 -28.40 -7.12
CA HIS A 384 36.12 -28.69 -7.97
C HIS A 384 35.95 -28.03 -9.35
N GLY A 385 36.98 -27.33 -9.85
CA GLY A 385 36.90 -26.60 -11.13
C GLY A 385 36.34 -25.17 -11.02
N ARG A 386 36.03 -24.72 -9.80
CA ARG A 386 35.68 -23.32 -9.50
C ARG A 386 36.88 -22.41 -9.76
N HIS A 387 36.69 -21.38 -10.57
CA HIS A 387 37.67 -20.32 -10.77
C HIS A 387 36.94 -18.97 -10.78
N LEU A 388 37.59 -17.95 -10.22
CA LEU A 388 37.07 -16.58 -10.34
C LEU A 388 37.29 -16.14 -11.78
N VAL A 389 36.23 -15.64 -12.41
CA VAL A 389 36.30 -15.01 -13.73
C VAL A 389 36.53 -13.51 -13.57
N THR A 390 37.15 -12.91 -14.58
CA THR A 390 37.29 -11.45 -14.67
C THR A 390 35.90 -10.80 -14.69
N ALA A 391 35.75 -9.63 -14.09
CA ALA A 391 34.50 -8.89 -14.12
C ALA A 391 34.05 -8.63 -15.57
N GLY A 392 32.77 -8.89 -15.86
CA GLY A 392 32.18 -8.78 -17.19
C GLY A 392 32.38 -10.01 -18.10
N GLU A 393 33.22 -10.97 -17.71
CA GLU A 393 33.38 -12.22 -18.47
C GLU A 393 32.31 -13.26 -18.07
N PRO A 394 31.94 -14.16 -19.00
CA PRO A 394 31.03 -15.25 -18.70
C PRO A 394 31.67 -16.25 -17.73
N GLY A 395 30.85 -16.75 -16.80
CA GLY A 395 31.24 -17.83 -15.88
C GLY A 395 30.20 -18.97 -15.90
N ARG A 396 30.40 -19.98 -15.06
CA ARG A 396 29.40 -21.03 -14.85
C ARG A 396 28.06 -20.38 -14.49
N THR A 397 27.02 -20.82 -15.16
CA THR A 397 25.70 -20.21 -15.10
C THR A 397 24.67 -21.25 -14.71
N LEU A 398 23.78 -20.89 -13.80
CA LEU A 398 22.54 -21.61 -13.57
C LEU A 398 21.42 -20.89 -14.31
N ARG A 399 20.64 -21.61 -15.12
CA ARG A 399 19.39 -21.09 -15.68
C ARG A 399 18.29 -21.28 -14.65
N LEU A 400 17.63 -20.20 -14.28
CA LEU A 400 16.46 -20.16 -13.41
C LEU A 400 15.24 -19.89 -14.29
N GLU A 401 14.38 -20.89 -14.47
CA GLU A 401 13.11 -20.78 -15.16
C GLU A 401 11.99 -20.66 -14.12
N ILE A 402 11.19 -19.60 -14.22
CA ILE A 402 10.00 -19.43 -13.38
C ILE A 402 8.77 -19.57 -14.27
N GLU A 403 7.89 -20.50 -13.90
CA GLU A 403 6.67 -20.78 -14.63
C GLU A 403 5.55 -19.78 -14.27
N GLY A 404 4.48 -19.79 -15.08
CA GLY A 404 3.29 -18.96 -14.84
C GLY A 404 3.33 -17.57 -15.50
N LEU A 405 2.24 -16.81 -15.33
CA LEU A 405 2.04 -15.52 -16.04
C LEU A 405 3.01 -14.42 -15.60
N GLY A 406 3.56 -14.51 -14.39
CA GLY A 406 4.61 -13.63 -13.87
C GLY A 406 6.02 -14.20 -14.04
N GLY A 407 6.14 -15.35 -14.69
CA GLY A 407 7.37 -16.10 -14.86
C GLY A 407 8.35 -15.48 -15.86
N GLY A 408 9.45 -16.19 -16.11
CA GLY A 408 10.54 -15.75 -16.98
C GLY A 408 11.76 -16.64 -16.87
N GLU A 409 12.83 -16.29 -17.57
CA GLU A 409 14.12 -16.97 -17.47
C GLU A 409 15.21 -15.99 -17.06
N TRP A 410 16.03 -16.39 -16.07
CA TRP A 410 17.19 -15.64 -15.60
C TRP A 410 18.44 -16.50 -15.66
N LEU A 411 19.54 -15.92 -16.11
CA LEU A 411 20.85 -16.58 -16.12
C LEU A 411 21.66 -16.09 -14.91
N ILE A 412 21.82 -16.96 -13.91
CA ILE A 412 22.45 -16.64 -12.63
C ILE A 412 23.94 -17.01 -12.71
N PRO A 413 24.86 -16.03 -12.75
CA PRO A 413 26.29 -16.31 -12.69
C PRO A 413 26.68 -16.85 -11.31
N LEU A 414 27.41 -17.97 -11.30
CA LEU A 414 27.77 -18.69 -10.07
C LEU A 414 29.17 -18.32 -9.56
N ASP A 415 30.09 -17.93 -10.43
CA ASP A 415 31.50 -17.82 -10.05
C ASP A 415 31.84 -16.49 -9.37
N SER A 416 31.22 -15.38 -9.77
CA SER A 416 31.43 -14.04 -9.21
C SER A 416 30.17 -13.19 -9.37
N PRO A 417 29.82 -12.31 -8.40
CA PRO A 417 28.75 -11.33 -8.57
C PRO A 417 28.96 -10.37 -9.74
N ALA A 418 30.21 -10.17 -10.18
CA ALA A 418 30.55 -9.31 -11.31
C ALA A 418 30.64 -10.07 -12.65
N ALA A 419 30.37 -11.37 -12.67
CA ALA A 419 30.33 -12.17 -13.89
C ALA A 419 29.01 -11.97 -14.64
N VAL A 420 28.99 -12.35 -15.92
CA VAL A 420 27.79 -12.31 -16.75
C VAL A 420 27.23 -13.72 -16.93
N GLY A 421 25.93 -13.89 -16.75
CA GLY A 421 25.25 -15.17 -17.04
C GLY A 421 25.28 -15.48 -18.54
N SER A 422 25.54 -16.73 -18.91
CA SER A 422 25.65 -17.18 -20.30
C SER A 422 25.03 -18.56 -20.50
N ALA A 423 24.15 -18.68 -21.49
CA ALA A 423 23.54 -19.96 -21.87
C ALA A 423 24.59 -20.96 -22.40
N GLU A 424 25.69 -20.49 -22.99
CA GLU A 424 26.80 -21.35 -23.44
C GLU A 424 27.56 -21.99 -22.27
N HIS A 425 27.49 -21.37 -21.08
CA HIS A 425 28.14 -21.82 -19.85
C HIS A 425 27.12 -22.35 -18.83
N GLU A 426 25.94 -22.76 -19.28
CA GLU A 426 24.92 -23.39 -18.43
C GLU A 426 25.44 -24.71 -17.87
N VAL A 427 25.53 -24.80 -16.55
CA VAL A 427 25.93 -26.03 -15.82
C VAL A 427 24.76 -26.67 -15.10
N ALA A 428 23.69 -25.91 -14.87
CA ALA A 428 22.51 -26.33 -14.15
C ALA A 428 21.27 -25.54 -14.59
N HIS A 429 20.12 -26.18 -14.45
CA HIS A 429 18.80 -25.63 -14.72
C HIS A 429 17.86 -25.94 -13.54
N VAL A 430 17.17 -24.92 -13.07
CA VAL A 430 16.15 -25.01 -12.02
C VAL A 430 14.86 -24.38 -12.54
N ALA A 431 13.75 -25.11 -12.42
CA ALA A 431 12.42 -24.65 -12.82
C ALA A 431 11.43 -24.73 -11.64
N LEU A 432 10.65 -23.69 -11.39
CA LEU A 432 9.62 -23.67 -10.33
C LEU A 432 8.52 -22.63 -10.61
N ASP A 433 7.37 -22.77 -9.96
CA ASP A 433 6.30 -21.75 -10.00
C ASP A 433 6.74 -20.44 -9.32
N GLY A 434 6.19 -19.31 -9.78
CA GLY A 434 6.53 -17.99 -9.25
C GLY A 434 6.21 -17.80 -7.78
N VAL A 435 5.08 -18.33 -7.29
CA VAL A 435 4.74 -18.26 -5.87
C VAL A 435 5.68 -19.14 -5.07
N GLU A 436 5.97 -20.36 -5.54
CA GLU A 436 6.92 -21.28 -4.90
C GLU A 436 8.31 -20.64 -4.72
N PHE A 437 8.83 -19.96 -5.75
CA PHE A 437 10.11 -19.26 -5.67
C PHE A 437 10.08 -18.14 -4.64
N CYS A 438 8.98 -17.39 -4.57
CA CYS A 438 8.80 -16.33 -3.58
C CYS A 438 8.69 -16.90 -2.16
N GLN A 439 7.98 -18.00 -1.95
CA GLN A 439 7.91 -18.67 -0.64
C GLN A 439 9.29 -19.19 -0.19
N LEU A 440 10.09 -19.73 -1.12
CA LEU A 440 11.48 -20.09 -0.86
C LEU A 440 12.30 -18.84 -0.48
N ALA A 441 12.23 -17.78 -1.27
CA ALA A 441 12.96 -16.53 -1.03
C ALA A 441 12.55 -15.83 0.28
N ALA A 442 11.31 -16.03 0.72
CA ALA A 442 10.75 -15.57 1.99
C ALA A 442 11.05 -16.52 3.16
N GLY A 443 11.77 -17.63 2.95
CA GLY A 443 12.10 -18.59 4.01
C GLY A 443 10.91 -19.35 4.59
N HIS A 444 9.78 -19.37 3.86
CA HIS A 444 8.57 -20.09 4.23
C HIS A 444 8.63 -21.57 3.85
N VAL A 445 9.36 -21.88 2.77
CA VAL A 445 9.67 -23.23 2.33
C VAL A 445 11.18 -23.43 2.40
N SER A 446 11.62 -24.58 2.92
CA SER A 446 13.05 -24.89 2.98
C SER A 446 13.59 -25.22 1.58
N PRO A 447 14.89 -24.96 1.30
CA PRO A 447 15.51 -25.32 0.02
C PRO A 447 15.32 -26.80 -0.37
N GLU A 448 15.25 -27.70 0.61
CA GLU A 448 15.02 -29.13 0.39
C GLU A 448 13.58 -29.50 0.05
N GLU A 449 12.60 -28.74 0.54
CA GLU A 449 11.18 -29.00 0.35
C GLU A 449 10.61 -28.27 -0.87
N ALA A 450 11.33 -27.27 -1.39
CA ALA A 450 10.91 -26.48 -2.55
C ALA A 450 10.57 -27.38 -3.74
N ALA A 451 9.39 -27.17 -4.31
CA ALA A 451 8.87 -27.89 -5.47
C ALA A 451 9.56 -27.42 -6.77
N ALA A 452 10.84 -27.77 -6.91
CA ALA A 452 11.69 -27.38 -8.03
C ALA A 452 12.08 -28.56 -8.92
N GLY A 453 11.88 -28.40 -10.24
CA GLY A 453 12.51 -29.22 -11.26
C GLY A 453 14.01 -28.92 -11.34
N GLN A 454 14.86 -29.95 -11.36
CA GLN A 454 16.32 -29.80 -11.22
C GLN A 454 17.07 -30.65 -12.24
N VAL A 455 17.97 -30.03 -13.01
CA VAL A 455 18.83 -30.72 -14.00
C VAL A 455 20.24 -30.14 -13.96
N GLY A 456 21.27 -30.99 -13.98
CA GLY A 456 22.67 -30.58 -14.07
C GLY A 456 23.44 -30.69 -12.75
N ASP A 457 24.36 -29.75 -12.52
CA ASP A 457 25.25 -29.72 -11.34
C ASP A 457 24.46 -29.56 -10.03
N ARG A 458 24.41 -30.62 -9.21
CA ARG A 458 23.66 -30.65 -7.95
C ARG A 458 24.21 -29.70 -6.89
N GLU A 459 25.52 -29.44 -6.87
CA GLU A 459 26.12 -28.51 -5.90
C GLU A 459 25.75 -27.07 -6.27
N ALA A 460 25.79 -26.73 -7.56
CA ALA A 460 25.33 -25.43 -8.07
C ALA A 460 23.85 -25.18 -7.76
N ILE A 461 23.00 -26.17 -7.98
CA ILE A 461 21.56 -26.09 -7.68
C ILE A 461 21.33 -25.87 -6.19
N ARG A 462 21.97 -26.69 -5.34
CA ARG A 462 21.88 -26.55 -3.87
C ARG A 462 22.33 -25.16 -3.43
N ASP A 463 23.48 -24.70 -3.89
CA ASP A 463 24.03 -23.39 -3.51
C ASP A 463 23.08 -22.24 -3.89
N VAL A 464 22.40 -22.32 -5.04
CA VAL A 464 21.42 -21.30 -5.47
C VAL A 464 20.12 -21.37 -4.69
N LEU A 465 19.53 -22.55 -4.45
CA LEU A 465 18.30 -22.67 -3.66
C LEU A 465 18.50 -22.17 -2.22
N PHE A 466 19.64 -22.50 -1.61
CA PHE A 466 20.02 -21.97 -0.30
C PHE A 466 20.33 -20.48 -0.32
N ALA A 467 20.90 -19.95 -1.42
CA ALA A 467 21.08 -18.51 -1.60
C ALA A 467 19.76 -17.76 -1.70
N ALA A 468 18.79 -18.32 -2.43
CA ALA A 468 17.44 -17.77 -2.52
C ALA A 468 16.79 -17.71 -1.12
N ALA A 469 16.81 -18.81 -0.36
CA ALA A 469 16.26 -18.80 1.00
C ALA A 469 16.91 -17.77 1.92
N SER A 470 18.24 -17.58 1.82
CA SER A 470 18.98 -16.61 2.62
C SER A 470 18.71 -15.14 2.31
N LEU A 471 17.84 -14.83 1.32
CA LEU A 471 17.36 -13.46 1.09
C LEU A 471 16.33 -13.02 2.15
N SER A 472 15.63 -13.98 2.74
CA SER A 472 14.67 -13.74 3.82
C SER A 472 15.33 -13.21 5.09
N ARG A 473 14.59 -12.40 5.83
CA ARG A 473 15.03 -11.80 7.09
C ARG A 473 13.82 -11.38 7.93
N MET A 474 14.04 -11.20 9.22
CA MET A 474 13.13 -10.49 10.11
C MET A 474 13.39 -8.99 10.07
#